data_AF-A0A662J7I7-F1
#
_entry.id   AF-A0A662J7I7-F1
#
_cell.length_a   1.000
_cell.length_b   1.000
_cell.length_c   1.000
_cell.angle_alpha   90.00
_cell.angle_beta   90.00
_cell.angle_gamma   90.00
#
_symmetry.space_group_name_H-M   'P 1'
#
loop_
_entity.id
_entity.type
_entity.pdbx_description
1 polymer ?
#
loop_
_entity_poly.entity_id
_entity_poly.type
_entity_poly.pdbx_seq_one_letter_code
_entity_poly.pdbx_strand_id
1 'polypeptide(L)'
;MRRFFPLYWCDNCNVPLLVRNCCLCGNNRDAREVAITPPGDVKPAFKGELQELRRVIYQEFGEVGPNLTPSDRVVLLNKVPHQDLAYEVIVDGYVIGLWRFEVESSSWSFLPSMEGARRLALLKARKWVIADRGAEEAVAKGANLLAPGVVALDDGIRGGDQVYVVNEEGLAIAVGKVPRDFNANLERGRGIVVKVRQHAKAEEAKVNTKSSSWEDVIVANKHRLEEIEERAARLVRDVYSKEAKPVVVSFSGGKDSLAVLLLAMKALSKDFYVVFSNTGVEYPDNVSYVHRVVKALDLQDKFLEVKANVNFFNAMEIFGPPARDYRWCCKVCKLAPTARALREVSSGESLVLVGLRALESSRRRSRGAFWRSIWIKGQVALSPIYDWSTLEVWLYLMWKNVEVNPLYEKGLERIGCWVCPSMELAEISKTMNIMGEEWHKYMEKVSGMLNMSEQQLKYGLWRWRYKEPFKRKQRKAKGVLDFIAKKLRRSLKVKVEDEVLQRFLNILKTLYDVEQNDCEIYLHGEGEEVLIKLIEGGEILVKGSTKKSLIRVLRCLSRASMCLSCMLCITTCTVNAISMTQGGVSINEKRCVRCGECNYTCPIWVYSVRSKYLAKRLLD
;
A
#
# COMPACT_ATOMS: atom_id res chain seq x y z
N MET A 1 17.42 1.83 -13.51
CA MET A 1 16.41 0.75 -13.31
C MET A 1 16.06 0.18 -14.67
N ARG A 2 15.91 -1.14 -14.82
CA ARG A 2 15.51 -1.77 -16.09
C ARG A 2 14.02 -1.54 -16.35
N ARG A 3 13.63 -1.25 -17.59
CA ARG A 3 12.22 -1.22 -18.04
C ARG A 3 11.67 -2.66 -17.99
N PHE A 4 10.57 -2.88 -17.26
CA PHE A 4 9.97 -4.21 -17.09
C PHE A 4 8.78 -4.41 -18.02
N PHE A 5 7.99 -3.36 -18.21
CA PHE A 5 6.86 -3.36 -19.13
C PHE A 5 7.11 -2.29 -20.20
N PRO A 6 7.41 -2.68 -21.45
CA PRO A 6 7.41 -1.75 -22.55
C PRO A 6 5.98 -1.27 -22.82
N LEU A 7 5.85 -0.02 -23.26
CA LEU A 7 4.62 0.54 -23.76
C LEU A 7 4.86 0.94 -25.21
N TYR A 8 4.01 0.47 -26.12
CA TYR A 8 4.03 0.88 -27.51
C TYR A 8 2.84 1.78 -27.82
N TRP A 9 2.91 2.52 -28.92
CA TRP A 9 1.84 3.39 -29.39
C TRP A 9 1.64 3.18 -30.89
N CYS A 10 0.38 2.97 -31.31
CA CYS A 10 0.01 2.96 -32.71
C CYS A 10 -0.32 4.39 -33.14
N ASP A 11 0.60 5.07 -33.82
CA ASP A 11 0.37 6.45 -34.27
C ASP A 11 -0.79 6.55 -35.29
N ASN A 12 -1.05 5.49 -36.09
CA ASN A 12 -2.17 5.45 -37.03
C ASN A 12 -3.55 5.33 -36.35
N CYS A 13 -3.64 4.67 -35.18
CA CYS A 13 -4.89 4.51 -34.45
C CYS A 13 -5.00 5.39 -33.21
N ASN A 14 -3.90 6.06 -32.84
CA ASN A 14 -3.72 6.81 -31.62
C ASN A 14 -4.06 6.03 -30.33
N VAL A 15 -3.64 4.77 -30.26
CA VAL A 15 -3.91 3.89 -29.11
C VAL A 15 -2.62 3.29 -28.52
N PRO A 16 -2.55 3.10 -27.20
CA PRO A 16 -1.49 2.35 -26.56
C PRO A 16 -1.59 0.87 -26.91
N LEU A 17 -0.44 0.22 -27.04
CA LEU A 17 -0.33 -1.21 -27.26
C LEU A 17 0.60 -1.86 -26.22
N LEU A 18 0.19 -3.04 -25.76
CA LEU A 18 0.95 -3.93 -24.87
C LEU A 18 2.08 -4.66 -25.62
N VAL A 19 1.91 -4.83 -26.93
CA VAL A 19 2.87 -5.44 -27.87
C VAL A 19 2.87 -4.60 -29.16
N ARG A 20 3.85 -4.77 -30.05
CA ARG A 20 3.95 -3.93 -31.27
C ARG A 20 2.84 -4.13 -32.31
N ASN A 21 2.04 -5.20 -32.19
CA ASN A 21 0.94 -5.49 -33.10
C ASN A 21 -0.33 -4.70 -32.71
N CYS A 22 -0.88 -3.94 -33.67
CA CYS A 22 -2.19 -3.29 -33.53
C CYS A 22 -3.28 -4.11 -34.25
N CYS A 23 -4.12 -4.80 -33.49
CA CYS A 23 -5.24 -5.57 -34.05
C CYS A 23 -6.34 -4.68 -34.67
N LEU A 24 -6.37 -3.37 -34.36
CA LEU A 24 -7.39 -2.44 -34.84
C LEU A 24 -7.18 -2.03 -36.30
N CYS A 25 -5.94 -1.77 -36.72
CA CYS A 25 -5.62 -1.45 -38.11
C CYS A 25 -4.82 -2.55 -38.84
N GLY A 26 -4.44 -3.62 -38.14
CA GLY A 26 -3.60 -4.69 -38.69
C GLY A 26 -2.13 -4.31 -38.92
N ASN A 27 -1.70 -3.10 -38.54
CA ASN A 27 -0.32 -2.67 -38.70
C ASN A 27 0.56 -3.26 -37.59
N ASN A 28 1.60 -4.01 -38.00
CA ASN A 28 2.49 -4.76 -37.13
C ASN A 28 3.94 -4.24 -37.11
N ARG A 29 4.26 -3.19 -37.87
CA ARG A 29 5.65 -2.73 -38.07
C ARG A 29 5.94 -1.33 -37.53
N ASP A 30 4.93 -0.47 -37.43
CA ASP A 30 5.15 0.96 -37.16
C ASP A 30 4.82 1.42 -35.73
N ALA A 31 4.54 0.48 -34.81
CA ALA A 31 4.28 0.85 -33.42
C ALA A 31 5.54 1.40 -32.74
N ARG A 32 5.47 2.65 -32.30
CA ARG A 32 6.56 3.36 -31.63
C ARG A 32 6.63 2.97 -30.16
N GLU A 33 7.83 2.75 -29.63
CA GLU A 33 8.00 2.57 -28.20
C GLU A 33 7.94 3.91 -27.48
N VAL A 34 7.09 4.02 -26.45
CA VAL A 34 6.90 5.25 -25.67
C VAL A 34 8.08 5.41 -24.71
N ALA A 35 8.71 6.59 -24.74
CA ALA A 35 9.80 6.93 -23.85
C ALA A 35 9.27 7.27 -22.44
N ILE A 36 9.10 6.24 -21.61
CA ILE A 36 8.62 6.37 -20.21
C ILE A 36 9.68 5.95 -19.19
N THR A 37 9.61 6.54 -18.00
CA THR A 37 10.49 6.20 -16.89
C THR A 37 10.19 4.78 -16.37
N PRO A 38 11.21 3.91 -16.16
CA PRO A 38 11.02 2.59 -15.58
C PRO A 38 10.36 2.61 -14.19
N PRO A 39 9.52 1.61 -13.84
CA PRO A 39 9.38 0.33 -14.53
C PRO A 39 8.47 0.32 -15.77
N GLY A 40 7.69 1.39 -16.00
CA GLY A 40 6.69 1.46 -17.08
C GLY A 40 5.35 0.78 -16.73
N ASP A 41 5.00 0.71 -15.44
CA ASP A 41 3.76 0.06 -14.97
C ASP A 41 2.55 1.02 -15.09
N VAL A 42 2.22 1.38 -16.33
CA VAL A 42 1.25 2.44 -16.65
C VAL A 42 -0.19 2.04 -16.36
N LYS A 43 -1.07 3.04 -16.20
CA LYS A 43 -2.51 2.84 -15.96
C LYS A 43 -3.35 3.90 -16.69
N PRO A 44 -4.66 3.63 -16.93
CA PRO A 44 -5.62 4.66 -17.29
C PRO A 44 -5.64 5.83 -16.30
N ALA A 45 -5.83 7.05 -16.80
CA ALA A 45 -6.21 8.19 -15.98
C ALA A 45 -7.72 8.16 -15.70
N PHE A 46 -8.12 8.06 -14.44
CA PHE A 46 -9.54 8.04 -14.06
C PHE A 46 -10.13 9.44 -13.99
N LYS A 47 -11.46 9.55 -13.95
CA LYS A 47 -12.17 10.84 -14.00
C LYS A 47 -11.71 11.80 -12.90
N GLY A 48 -11.66 11.35 -11.65
CA GLY A 48 -11.21 12.19 -10.53
C GLY A 48 -9.74 12.60 -10.62
N GLU A 49 -8.90 11.79 -11.25
CA GLU A 49 -7.49 12.15 -11.49
C GLU A 49 -7.35 13.18 -12.61
N LEU A 50 -8.09 13.02 -13.71
CA LEU A 50 -8.13 13.99 -14.80
C LEU A 50 -8.67 15.35 -14.33
N GLN A 51 -9.72 15.34 -13.48
CA GLN A 51 -10.25 16.57 -12.89
C GLN A 51 -9.20 17.30 -12.06
N GLU A 52 -8.50 16.59 -11.17
CA GLU A 52 -7.45 17.19 -10.34
C GLU A 52 -6.25 17.66 -11.16
N LEU A 53 -5.81 16.86 -12.14
CA LEU A 53 -4.73 17.24 -13.05
C LEU A 53 -5.08 18.52 -13.84
N ARG A 54 -6.28 18.58 -14.41
CA ARG A 54 -6.74 19.76 -15.16
C ARG A 54 -6.87 20.98 -14.26
N ARG A 55 -7.29 20.81 -13.00
CA ARG A 55 -7.32 21.88 -11.99
C ARG A 55 -5.91 22.42 -11.70
N VAL A 56 -4.92 21.55 -11.57
CA VAL A 56 -3.51 21.94 -11.35
C VAL A 56 -2.97 22.68 -12.58
N ILE A 57 -3.19 22.15 -13.79
CA ILE A 57 -2.80 22.80 -15.04
C ILE A 57 -3.47 24.18 -15.15
N TYR A 58 -4.74 24.30 -14.79
CA TYR A 58 -5.46 25.58 -14.79
C TYR A 58 -4.79 26.61 -13.88
N GLN A 59 -4.41 26.20 -12.67
CA GLN A 59 -3.77 27.09 -11.70
C GLN A 59 -2.38 27.56 -12.14
N GLU A 60 -1.64 26.72 -12.86
CA GLU A 60 -0.27 27.01 -13.27
C GLU A 60 -0.20 27.71 -14.65
N PHE A 61 -0.94 27.21 -15.64
CA PHE A 61 -0.80 27.58 -17.06
C PHE A 61 -2.09 28.15 -17.69
N GLY A 62 -3.18 28.30 -16.93
CA GLY A 62 -4.47 28.79 -17.43
C GLY A 62 -5.33 27.70 -18.08
N GLU A 63 -6.40 28.09 -18.77
CA GLU A 63 -7.45 27.19 -19.27
C GLU A 63 -7.04 26.35 -20.50
N VAL A 64 -6.04 25.50 -20.31
CA VAL A 64 -5.48 24.60 -21.35
C VAL A 64 -5.51 23.12 -20.96
N GLY A 65 -5.95 22.80 -19.73
CA GLY A 65 -6.02 21.43 -19.22
C GLY A 65 -6.82 20.47 -20.12
N PRO A 66 -8.05 20.82 -20.54
CA PRO A 66 -8.83 20.00 -21.47
C PRO A 66 -8.13 19.80 -22.83
N ASN A 67 -7.38 20.78 -23.33
CA ASN A 67 -6.65 20.65 -24.60
C ASN A 67 -5.40 19.76 -24.46
N LEU A 68 -4.72 19.80 -23.31
CA LEU A 68 -3.57 18.94 -23.02
C LEU A 68 -3.97 17.49 -22.74
N THR A 69 -5.15 17.28 -22.15
CA THR A 69 -5.68 15.97 -21.78
C THR A 69 -7.10 15.81 -22.36
N PRO A 70 -7.25 15.73 -23.69
CA PRO A 70 -8.56 15.84 -24.32
C PRO A 70 -9.41 14.59 -24.05
N SER A 71 -10.74 14.78 -23.97
CA SER A 71 -11.69 13.74 -23.60
C SER A 71 -12.00 12.73 -24.71
N ASP A 72 -11.68 13.08 -25.95
CA ASP A 72 -11.81 12.23 -27.14
C ASP A 72 -10.56 11.37 -27.39
N ARG A 73 -9.59 11.38 -26.47
CA ARG A 73 -8.35 10.59 -26.55
C ARG A 73 -8.06 9.89 -25.23
N VAL A 74 -7.28 8.81 -25.32
CA VAL A 74 -6.86 8.07 -24.14
C VAL A 74 -5.68 8.75 -23.45
N VAL A 75 -5.77 8.86 -22.13
CA VAL A 75 -4.73 9.43 -21.27
C VAL A 75 -4.22 8.35 -20.33
N LEU A 76 -2.90 8.15 -20.31
CA LEU A 76 -2.24 7.21 -19.41
C LEU A 76 -1.43 7.95 -18.35
N LEU A 77 -1.31 7.34 -17.18
CA LEU A 77 -0.44 7.76 -16.10
C LEU A 77 0.61 6.67 -15.86
N ASN A 78 1.89 7.03 -15.93
CA ASN A 78 2.99 6.16 -15.54
C ASN A 78 3.51 6.59 -14.18
N LYS A 79 3.36 5.73 -13.17
CA LYS A 79 3.86 6.02 -11.81
C LYS A 79 5.37 5.97 -11.79
N VAL A 80 6.00 7.07 -11.35
CA VAL A 80 7.46 7.20 -11.31
C VAL A 80 7.99 7.32 -9.88
N PRO A 81 9.26 7.00 -9.63
CA PRO A 81 9.87 7.21 -8.32
C PRO A 81 9.82 8.68 -7.90
N HIS A 82 9.27 8.96 -6.73
CA HIS A 82 9.19 10.28 -6.11
C HIS A 82 9.18 10.16 -4.58
N GLN A 83 9.30 11.29 -3.87
CA GLN A 83 9.22 11.30 -2.40
C GLN A 83 7.86 10.81 -1.89
N ASP A 84 6.79 11.15 -2.60
CA ASP A 84 5.42 10.67 -2.38
C ASP A 84 4.85 10.14 -3.72
N LEU A 85 3.72 10.64 -4.22
CA LEU A 85 3.19 10.27 -5.54
C LEU A 85 3.67 11.19 -6.67
N ALA A 86 3.99 10.59 -7.82
CA ALA A 86 4.19 11.29 -9.09
C ALA A 86 3.86 10.40 -10.28
N TYR A 87 3.34 11.01 -11.34
CA TYR A 87 2.98 10.37 -12.60
C TYR A 87 3.53 11.15 -13.79
N GLU A 88 4.15 10.46 -14.73
CA GLU A 88 4.24 10.97 -16.09
C GLU A 88 2.85 10.88 -16.72
N VAL A 89 2.36 12.00 -17.27
CA VAL A 89 1.11 12.07 -18.01
C VAL A 89 1.43 11.83 -19.48
N ILE A 90 0.77 10.84 -20.08
CA ILE A 90 1.03 10.40 -21.45
C ILE A 90 -0.22 10.62 -22.30
N VAL A 91 -0.05 11.32 -23.41
CA VAL A 91 -1.09 11.63 -24.41
C VAL A 91 -0.46 11.47 -25.79
N ASP A 92 -1.16 10.85 -26.74
CA ASP A 92 -0.67 10.55 -28.09
C ASP A 92 0.68 9.79 -28.11
N GLY A 93 0.96 9.00 -27.07
CA GLY A 93 2.22 8.26 -26.94
C GLY A 93 3.42 9.16 -26.61
N TYR A 94 3.21 10.35 -26.07
CA TYR A 94 4.27 11.22 -25.56
C TYR A 94 4.00 11.61 -24.11
N VAL A 95 5.06 11.64 -23.31
CA VAL A 95 5.00 12.22 -21.97
C VAL A 95 4.86 13.73 -22.12
N ILE A 96 3.73 14.31 -21.71
CA ILE A 96 3.48 15.75 -21.76
C ILE A 96 3.92 16.46 -20.47
N GLY A 97 4.13 15.73 -19.38
CA GLY A 97 4.62 16.32 -18.15
C GLY A 97 4.59 15.37 -16.97
N LEU A 98 5.16 15.84 -15.86
CA LEU A 98 5.20 15.15 -14.59
C LEU A 98 4.19 15.81 -13.64
N TRP A 99 3.15 15.07 -13.27
CA TRP A 99 2.18 15.47 -12.26
C TRP A 99 2.56 14.86 -10.92
N ARG A 100 2.94 15.67 -9.94
CA ARG A 100 3.52 15.19 -8.68
C ARG A 100 2.95 15.88 -7.46
N PHE A 101 2.98 15.18 -6.33
CA PHE A 101 2.54 15.72 -5.05
C PHE A 101 3.74 16.28 -4.28
N GLU A 102 3.66 17.56 -3.92
CA GLU A 102 4.64 18.30 -3.14
C GLU A 102 4.30 18.17 -1.65
N VAL A 103 5.18 17.51 -0.89
CA VAL A 103 4.92 17.19 0.53
C VAL A 103 4.84 18.44 1.41
N GLU A 104 5.74 19.40 1.17
CA GLU A 104 5.86 20.63 1.98
C GLU A 104 4.60 21.49 1.91
N SER A 105 4.12 21.76 0.69
CA SER A 105 2.89 22.53 0.43
C SER A 105 1.62 21.68 0.56
N SER A 106 1.74 20.35 0.55
CA SER A 106 0.60 19.41 0.49
C SER A 106 -0.32 19.68 -0.70
N SER A 107 0.29 19.95 -1.86
CA SER A 107 -0.41 20.29 -3.09
C SER A 107 0.15 19.50 -4.26
N TRP A 108 -0.64 19.37 -5.32
CA TRP A 108 -0.14 18.85 -6.60
C TRP A 108 0.52 19.97 -7.41
N SER A 109 1.50 19.60 -8.25
CA SER A 109 2.16 20.46 -9.23
C SER A 109 2.30 19.75 -10.57
N PHE A 110 2.36 20.52 -11.67
CA PHE A 110 2.56 19.99 -13.02
C PHE A 110 3.84 20.56 -13.66
N LEU A 111 4.77 19.67 -13.97
CA LEU A 111 6.04 20.03 -14.59
C LEU A 111 6.00 19.61 -16.06
N PRO A 112 5.83 20.53 -17.02
CA PRO A 112 5.73 20.17 -18.43
C PRO A 112 7.01 19.48 -18.92
N SER A 113 6.88 18.47 -19.79
CA SER A 113 8.03 17.97 -20.55
C SER A 113 8.35 18.91 -21.70
N MET A 114 9.37 18.62 -22.50
CA MET A 114 9.56 19.34 -23.77
C MET A 114 8.35 19.23 -24.70
N GLU A 115 7.73 18.05 -24.81
CA GLU A 115 6.50 17.91 -25.62
C GLU A 115 5.32 18.67 -24.98
N GLY A 116 5.20 18.66 -23.65
CA GLY A 116 4.22 19.49 -22.95
C GLY A 116 4.38 20.97 -23.23
N ALA A 117 5.61 21.46 -23.21
CA ALA A 117 5.93 22.85 -23.52
C ALA A 117 5.58 23.24 -24.95
N ARG A 118 5.84 22.36 -25.92
CA ARG A 118 5.43 22.59 -27.32
C ARG A 118 3.92 22.71 -27.44
N ARG A 119 3.17 21.85 -26.75
CA ARG A 119 1.69 21.93 -26.71
C ARG A 119 1.19 23.17 -25.98
N LEU A 120 1.83 23.56 -24.87
CA LEU A 120 1.51 24.80 -24.14
C LEU A 120 1.75 26.03 -25.02
N ALA A 121 2.88 26.07 -25.75
CA ALA A 121 3.21 27.15 -26.68
C ALA A 121 2.22 27.22 -27.85
N LEU A 122 1.86 26.08 -28.45
CA LEU A 122 0.82 25.99 -29.47
C LEU A 122 -0.52 26.56 -29.00
N LEU A 123 -0.87 26.31 -27.72
CA LEU A 123 -2.09 26.79 -27.09
C LEU A 123 -1.98 28.21 -26.51
N LYS A 124 -0.81 28.86 -26.63
CA LYS A 124 -0.53 30.18 -26.04
C LYS A 124 -0.86 30.24 -24.54
N ALA A 125 -0.52 29.18 -23.81
CA ALA A 125 -0.76 29.06 -22.37
C ALA A 125 0.05 30.10 -21.56
N ARG A 126 -0.32 30.37 -20.32
CA ARG A 126 0.44 31.27 -19.42
C ARG A 126 1.82 30.73 -19.05
N LYS A 127 2.68 31.54 -18.43
CA LYS A 127 4.01 31.19 -17.90
C LYS A 127 5.06 30.88 -18.98
N TRP A 128 5.02 31.61 -20.09
CA TRP A 128 6.06 31.58 -21.13
C TRP A 128 7.17 32.61 -20.88
N VAL A 129 8.36 32.34 -21.41
CA VAL A 129 9.49 33.28 -21.50
C VAL A 129 10.07 33.22 -22.90
N ILE A 130 10.23 34.36 -23.58
CA ILE A 130 10.84 34.44 -24.91
C ILE A 130 12.35 34.66 -24.75
N ALA A 131 13.14 33.75 -25.32
CA ALA A 131 14.59 33.88 -25.44
C ALA A 131 14.97 34.56 -26.77
N ASP A 132 15.96 35.44 -26.74
CA ASP A 132 16.50 36.05 -27.96
C ASP A 132 17.30 35.03 -28.81
N ARG A 133 17.53 35.37 -30.07
CA ARG A 133 18.24 34.52 -31.05
C ARG A 133 19.66 34.13 -30.63
N GLY A 134 20.38 35.00 -29.90
CA GLY A 134 21.71 34.73 -29.38
C GLY A 134 21.69 33.77 -28.19
N ALA A 135 20.61 33.73 -27.41
CA ALA A 135 20.43 32.80 -26.30
C ALA A 135 19.86 31.43 -26.73
N GLU A 136 19.12 31.37 -27.84
CA GLU A 136 18.37 30.20 -28.31
C GLU A 136 19.24 28.93 -28.38
N GLU A 137 20.36 28.98 -29.10
CA GLU A 137 21.21 27.79 -29.31
C GLU A 137 21.78 27.26 -27.98
N ALA A 138 22.19 28.16 -27.09
CA ALA A 138 22.74 27.79 -25.79
C ALA A 138 21.66 27.15 -24.90
N VAL A 139 20.46 27.74 -24.85
CA VAL A 139 19.34 27.24 -24.06
C VAL A 139 18.84 25.88 -24.60
N ALA A 140 18.74 25.73 -25.92
CA ALA A 140 18.39 24.48 -26.58
C ALA A 140 19.45 23.37 -26.37
N LYS A 141 20.66 23.73 -25.91
CA LYS A 141 21.74 22.82 -25.48
C LYS A 141 21.83 22.68 -23.95
N GLY A 142 20.92 23.28 -23.19
CA GLY A 142 20.78 23.12 -21.76
C GLY A 142 21.39 24.22 -20.89
N ALA A 143 21.86 25.33 -21.46
CA ALA A 143 22.25 26.50 -20.68
C ALA A 143 21.03 27.11 -19.98
N ASN A 144 21.26 27.71 -18.80
CA ASN A 144 20.23 28.50 -18.15
C ASN A 144 19.96 29.79 -18.94
N LEU A 145 18.72 30.25 -18.95
CA LEU A 145 18.38 31.54 -19.55
C LEU A 145 18.77 32.65 -18.58
N LEU A 146 19.69 33.51 -19.01
CA LEU A 146 20.15 34.67 -18.26
C LEU A 146 19.32 35.91 -18.63
N ALA A 147 19.31 36.92 -17.76
CA ALA A 147 18.54 38.16 -17.98
C ALA A 147 18.83 38.89 -19.31
N PRO A 148 20.08 39.00 -19.80
CA PRO A 148 20.33 39.56 -21.14
C PRO A 148 19.66 38.77 -22.26
N GLY A 149 19.40 37.48 -22.01
CA GLY A 149 18.83 36.52 -22.93
C GLY A 149 17.32 36.63 -23.13
N VAL A 150 16.65 37.47 -22.33
CA VAL A 150 15.18 37.51 -22.21
C VAL A 150 14.63 38.67 -23.01
N VAL A 151 13.79 38.36 -24.00
CA VAL A 151 13.09 39.37 -24.81
C VAL A 151 11.81 39.82 -24.11
N ALA A 152 11.01 38.86 -23.64
CA ALA A 152 9.75 39.11 -22.96
C ALA A 152 9.37 37.90 -22.10
N LEU A 153 8.43 38.07 -21.17
CA LEU A 153 7.90 37.00 -20.33
C LEU A 153 6.45 37.29 -19.95
N ASP A 154 5.69 36.23 -19.68
CA ASP A 154 4.28 36.32 -19.31
C ASP A 154 4.05 37.06 -17.99
N ASP A 155 3.02 37.91 -17.96
CA ASP A 155 2.67 38.66 -16.76
C ASP A 155 2.23 37.73 -15.62
N GLY A 156 2.74 38.00 -14.42
CA GLY A 156 2.37 37.25 -13.22
C GLY A 156 3.18 35.97 -12.99
N ILE A 157 4.29 35.74 -13.70
CA ILE A 157 5.33 34.79 -13.27
C ILE A 157 5.85 35.19 -11.88
N ARG A 158 5.93 34.22 -10.97
CA ARG A 158 6.43 34.38 -9.60
C ARG A 158 7.67 33.52 -9.39
N GLY A 159 8.50 33.95 -8.44
CA GLY A 159 9.67 33.19 -8.03
C GLY A 159 9.28 31.78 -7.55
N GLY A 160 9.82 30.76 -8.22
CA GLY A 160 9.50 29.36 -7.96
C GLY A 160 8.55 28.71 -8.97
N ASP A 161 7.93 29.48 -9.86
CA ASP A 161 7.03 28.95 -10.88
C ASP A 161 7.76 28.03 -11.86
N GLN A 162 7.01 27.07 -12.41
CA GLN A 162 7.41 26.35 -13.62
C GLN A 162 7.07 27.20 -14.85
N VAL A 163 8.01 27.29 -15.78
CA VAL A 163 7.86 28.03 -17.03
C VAL A 163 8.32 27.19 -18.21
N TYR A 164 7.85 27.55 -19.39
CA TYR A 164 8.41 27.08 -20.65
C TYR A 164 9.04 28.25 -21.41
N VAL A 165 10.16 27.98 -22.06
CA VAL A 165 10.92 28.96 -22.83
C VAL A 165 10.67 28.71 -24.31
N VAL A 166 10.31 29.78 -25.03
CA VAL A 166 10.13 29.77 -26.47
C VAL A 166 11.16 30.66 -27.15
N ASN A 167 11.48 30.40 -28.41
CA ASN A 167 12.22 31.34 -29.23
C ASN A 167 11.30 32.47 -29.74
N GLU A 168 11.84 33.43 -30.49
CA GLU A 168 11.07 34.56 -31.06
C GLU A 168 9.96 34.11 -32.04
N GLU A 169 10.05 32.89 -32.58
CA GLU A 169 9.03 32.29 -33.45
C GLU A 169 7.90 31.59 -32.66
N GLY A 170 8.02 31.55 -31.33
CA GLY A 170 7.04 30.90 -30.44
C GLY A 170 7.22 29.39 -30.30
N LEU A 171 8.33 28.82 -30.79
CA LEU A 171 8.63 27.38 -30.64
C LEU A 171 9.33 27.11 -29.31
N ALA A 172 8.87 26.09 -28.59
CA ALA A 172 9.42 25.74 -27.28
C ALA A 172 10.82 25.10 -27.38
N ILE A 173 11.78 25.68 -26.65
CA ILE A 173 13.18 25.26 -26.63
C ILE A 173 13.65 24.74 -25.26
N ALA A 174 12.98 25.14 -24.17
CA ALA A 174 13.27 24.62 -22.83
C ALA A 174 12.07 24.67 -21.88
N VAL A 175 12.19 23.94 -20.78
CA VAL A 175 11.33 24.05 -19.58
C VAL A 175 12.20 24.21 -18.35
N GLY A 176 11.74 24.98 -17.39
CA GLY A 176 12.55 25.28 -16.21
C GLY A 176 11.77 25.87 -15.05
N LYS A 177 12.54 26.23 -14.02
CA LYS A 177 12.03 26.89 -12.82
C LYS A 177 12.61 28.28 -12.72
N VAL A 178 11.76 29.25 -12.38
CA VAL A 178 12.18 30.63 -12.16
C VAL A 178 12.77 30.78 -10.75
N PRO A 179 13.99 31.31 -10.57
CA PRO A 179 14.55 31.59 -9.25
C PRO A 179 13.71 32.59 -8.44
N ARG A 180 13.83 32.60 -7.11
CA ARG A 180 13.07 33.53 -6.25
C ARG A 180 13.44 35.00 -6.49
N ASP A 181 14.68 35.23 -6.90
CA ASP A 181 15.32 36.51 -7.13
C ASP A 181 15.31 36.95 -8.60
N PHE A 182 14.53 36.29 -9.47
CA PHE A 182 14.58 36.55 -10.92
C PHE A 182 14.22 37.99 -11.31
N ASN A 183 13.28 38.63 -10.59
CA ASN A 183 12.95 40.05 -10.81
C ASN A 183 14.16 40.95 -10.61
N ALA A 184 14.94 40.72 -9.55
CA ALA A 184 16.17 41.47 -9.32
C ALA A 184 17.23 41.18 -10.39
N ASN A 185 17.26 39.97 -10.95
CA ASN A 185 18.17 39.63 -12.07
C ASN A 185 17.77 40.35 -13.37
N LEU A 186 16.47 40.45 -13.65
CA LEU A 186 15.93 41.23 -14.77
C LEU A 186 16.24 42.72 -14.63
N GLU A 187 15.96 43.31 -13.47
CA GLU A 187 16.24 44.73 -13.18
C GLU A 187 17.73 45.07 -13.33
N ARG A 188 18.62 44.17 -12.91
CA ARG A 188 20.07 44.35 -13.04
C ARG A 188 20.60 44.04 -14.45
N GLY A 189 19.78 43.49 -15.34
CA GLY A 189 20.19 42.99 -16.65
C GLY A 189 21.23 41.85 -16.57
N ARG A 190 21.37 41.15 -15.43
CA ARG A 190 22.33 40.05 -15.27
C ARG A 190 21.84 39.03 -14.25
N GLY A 191 22.28 37.78 -14.40
CA GLY A 191 21.89 36.67 -13.53
C GLY A 191 20.86 35.75 -14.19
N ILE A 192 20.48 34.69 -13.48
CA ILE A 192 19.62 33.62 -14.02
C ILE A 192 18.16 34.02 -13.91
N VAL A 193 17.41 33.92 -15.02
CA VAL A 193 15.95 34.10 -15.06
C VAL A 193 15.24 32.75 -15.12
N VAL A 194 15.76 31.78 -15.89
CA VAL A 194 15.20 30.42 -15.90
C VAL A 194 16.30 29.40 -15.65
N LYS A 195 16.14 28.61 -14.59
CA LYS A 195 16.94 27.40 -14.36
C LYS A 195 16.37 26.27 -15.21
N VAL A 196 17.06 25.94 -16.29
CA VAL A 196 16.60 24.96 -17.28
C VAL A 196 16.67 23.55 -16.69
N ARG A 197 15.57 22.80 -16.84
CA ARG A 197 15.43 21.40 -16.38
C ARG A 197 15.45 20.42 -17.56
N GLN A 198 14.77 20.76 -18.65
CA GLN A 198 14.86 20.03 -19.91
C GLN A 198 14.97 21.05 -21.04
N HIS A 199 15.62 20.61 -22.12
CA HIS A 199 15.84 21.39 -23.33
C HIS A 199 15.68 20.47 -24.53
N ALA A 200 15.35 21.05 -25.66
CA ALA A 200 15.39 20.40 -26.97
C ALA A 200 15.54 21.47 -28.05
N LYS A 201 15.81 21.03 -29.27
CA LYS A 201 15.68 21.90 -30.43
C LYS A 201 14.24 22.38 -30.58
N ALA A 202 14.09 23.59 -31.11
CA ALA A 202 12.81 24.14 -31.54
C ALA A 202 12.15 23.19 -32.55
N GLU A 203 11.00 22.64 -32.18
CA GLU A 203 10.18 21.77 -33.03
C GLU A 203 8.71 22.02 -32.69
N GLU A 204 7.84 21.71 -33.64
CA GLU A 204 6.39 21.75 -33.44
C GLU A 204 5.91 20.66 -32.45
N ALA A 205 4.72 20.89 -31.88
CA ALA A 205 4.06 19.95 -30.99
C ALA A 205 3.60 18.70 -31.75
N LYS A 206 3.81 17.53 -31.16
CA LYS A 206 3.41 16.24 -31.74
C LYS A 206 2.01 15.91 -31.28
N VAL A 207 1.01 16.48 -31.94
CA VAL A 207 -0.42 16.27 -31.63
C VAL A 207 -1.06 15.40 -32.70
N ASN A 208 -1.67 14.29 -32.27
CA ASN A 208 -2.42 13.44 -33.19
C ASN A 208 -3.85 13.97 -33.34
N THR A 209 -4.38 14.01 -34.56
CA THR A 209 -5.76 14.46 -34.83
C THR A 209 -6.80 13.35 -34.66
N LYS A 210 -6.36 12.09 -34.60
CA LYS A 210 -7.24 10.93 -34.47
C LYS A 210 -7.71 10.75 -33.03
N SER A 211 -9.02 10.68 -32.86
CA SER A 211 -9.67 10.30 -31.60
C SER A 211 -9.42 8.83 -31.27
N SER A 212 -9.49 8.48 -29.99
CA SER A 212 -9.32 7.11 -29.52
C SER A 212 -10.19 6.86 -28.29
N SER A 213 -10.94 5.76 -28.30
CA SER A 213 -11.74 5.29 -27.17
C SER A 213 -11.06 4.14 -26.43
N TRP A 214 -11.53 3.78 -25.23
CA TRP A 214 -11.05 2.59 -24.54
C TRP A 214 -11.45 1.30 -25.25
N GLU A 215 -12.58 1.31 -25.97
CA GLU A 215 -13.02 0.25 -26.86
C GLU A 215 -12.00 0.02 -27.98
N ASP A 216 -11.49 1.08 -28.61
CA ASP A 216 -10.42 1.00 -29.62
C ASP A 216 -9.16 0.37 -29.03
N VAL A 217 -8.79 0.74 -27.79
CA VAL A 217 -7.62 0.16 -27.11
C VAL A 217 -7.81 -1.33 -26.85
N ILE A 218 -9.00 -1.75 -26.42
CA ILE A 218 -9.32 -3.18 -26.20
C ILE A 218 -9.19 -3.95 -27.51
N VAL A 219 -9.82 -3.45 -28.59
CA VAL A 219 -9.75 -4.08 -29.92
C VAL A 219 -8.31 -4.16 -30.39
N ALA A 220 -7.55 -3.07 -30.28
CA ALA A 220 -6.15 -2.99 -30.69
C ALA A 220 -5.24 -4.00 -29.97
N ASN A 221 -5.58 -4.37 -28.73
CA ASN A 221 -4.82 -5.30 -27.89
C ASN A 221 -5.44 -6.69 -27.75
N LYS A 222 -6.52 -7.00 -28.48
CA LYS A 222 -7.35 -8.20 -28.29
C LYS A 222 -6.53 -9.50 -28.22
N HIS A 223 -5.66 -9.74 -29.20
CA HIS A 223 -4.83 -10.95 -29.24
C HIS A 223 -3.96 -11.10 -27.98
N ARG A 224 -3.36 -10.00 -27.50
CA ARG A 224 -2.56 -10.01 -26.28
C ARG A 224 -3.41 -10.30 -25.03
N LEU A 225 -4.63 -9.76 -24.96
CA LEU A 225 -5.56 -10.01 -23.85
C LEU A 225 -5.99 -11.48 -23.79
N GLU A 226 -6.27 -12.09 -24.94
CA GLU A 226 -6.59 -13.52 -25.05
C GLU A 226 -5.39 -14.39 -24.63
N GLU A 227 -4.18 -14.03 -25.07
CA GLU A 227 -2.94 -14.74 -24.72
C GLU A 227 -2.68 -14.73 -23.20
N ILE A 228 -2.75 -13.57 -22.54
CA ILE A 228 -2.46 -13.46 -21.11
C ILE A 228 -3.54 -14.14 -20.27
N GLU A 229 -4.81 -14.07 -20.68
CA GLU A 229 -5.91 -14.75 -20.01
C GLU A 229 -5.71 -16.26 -20.06
N GLU A 230 -5.49 -16.82 -21.25
CA GLU A 230 -5.38 -18.26 -21.42
C GLU A 230 -4.14 -18.81 -20.72
N ARG A 231 -3.02 -18.07 -20.77
CA ARG A 231 -1.80 -18.42 -20.03
C ARG A 231 -2.03 -18.44 -18.52
N ALA A 232 -2.72 -17.43 -17.97
CA ALA A 232 -3.02 -17.36 -16.55
C ALA A 232 -4.02 -18.44 -16.11
N ALA A 233 -5.06 -18.70 -16.90
CA ALA A 233 -6.04 -19.75 -16.64
C ALA A 233 -5.42 -21.16 -16.70
N ARG A 234 -4.52 -21.42 -17.66
CA ARG A 234 -3.71 -22.65 -17.71
C ARG A 234 -2.87 -22.82 -16.46
N LEU A 235 -2.17 -21.77 -16.03
CA LEU A 235 -1.36 -21.81 -14.81
C LEU A 235 -2.19 -22.17 -13.57
N VAL A 236 -3.41 -21.63 -13.44
CA VAL A 236 -4.34 -22.00 -12.37
C VAL A 236 -4.69 -23.50 -12.45
N ARG A 237 -5.07 -24.00 -13.63
CA ARG A 237 -5.43 -25.42 -13.84
C ARG A 237 -4.27 -26.36 -13.51
N ASP A 238 -3.06 -26.04 -13.99
CA ASP A 238 -1.87 -26.85 -13.77
C ASP A 238 -1.53 -26.96 -12.28
N VAL A 239 -1.56 -25.83 -11.55
CA VAL A 239 -1.27 -25.83 -10.11
C VAL A 239 -2.38 -26.51 -9.32
N TYR A 240 -3.64 -26.30 -9.69
CA TYR A 240 -4.79 -26.98 -9.08
C TYR A 240 -4.67 -28.50 -9.20
N SER A 241 -4.35 -29.02 -10.40
CA SER A 241 -4.17 -30.45 -10.65
C SER A 241 -3.03 -31.09 -9.83
N LYS A 242 -1.96 -30.32 -9.55
CA LYS A 242 -0.78 -30.80 -8.81
C LYS A 242 -0.96 -30.78 -7.31
N GLU A 243 -1.62 -29.75 -6.78
CA GLU A 243 -1.80 -29.59 -5.34
C GLU A 243 -3.03 -30.34 -4.83
N ALA A 244 -4.08 -30.50 -5.64
CA ALA A 244 -5.33 -31.21 -5.31
C ALA A 244 -5.96 -30.74 -3.98
N LYS A 245 -5.92 -29.43 -3.72
CA LYS A 245 -6.47 -28.80 -2.50
C LYS A 245 -7.72 -27.97 -2.80
N PRO A 246 -8.62 -27.79 -1.82
CA PRO A 246 -9.68 -26.80 -1.91
C PRO A 246 -9.16 -25.42 -2.32
N VAL A 247 -9.80 -24.83 -3.33
CA VAL A 247 -9.38 -23.53 -3.88
C VAL A 247 -10.10 -22.40 -3.17
N VAL A 248 -9.34 -21.36 -2.84
CA VAL A 248 -9.87 -20.13 -2.27
C VAL A 248 -9.36 -18.93 -3.04
N VAL A 249 -10.27 -18.10 -3.52
CA VAL A 249 -9.94 -16.82 -4.12
C VAL A 249 -10.02 -15.72 -3.08
N SER A 250 -8.91 -15.04 -2.80
CA SER A 250 -8.91 -13.87 -1.92
C SER A 250 -9.34 -12.62 -2.70
N PHE A 251 -10.61 -12.25 -2.56
CA PHE A 251 -11.18 -11.07 -3.21
C PHE A 251 -11.28 -9.90 -2.23
N SER A 252 -10.54 -8.82 -2.48
CA SER A 252 -10.49 -7.64 -1.58
C SER A 252 -11.29 -6.44 -2.09
N GLY A 253 -11.94 -6.57 -3.25
CA GLY A 253 -12.61 -5.47 -3.93
C GLY A 253 -11.69 -4.58 -4.79
N GLY A 254 -10.41 -4.93 -4.92
CA GLY A 254 -9.47 -4.22 -5.81
C GLY A 254 -9.36 -4.87 -7.20
N LYS A 255 -8.86 -4.10 -8.18
CA LYS A 255 -8.70 -4.52 -9.59
C LYS A 255 -7.94 -5.84 -9.76
N ASP A 256 -6.83 -6.01 -9.03
CA ASP A 256 -5.96 -7.18 -9.16
C ASP A 256 -6.68 -8.43 -8.62
N SER A 257 -7.41 -8.29 -7.51
CA SER A 257 -8.19 -9.38 -6.94
C SER A 257 -9.43 -9.73 -7.77
N LEU A 258 -10.03 -8.75 -8.47
CA LEU A 258 -11.12 -8.99 -9.41
C LEU A 258 -10.63 -9.77 -10.63
N ALA A 259 -9.48 -9.40 -11.20
CA ALA A 259 -8.91 -10.12 -12.34
C ALA A 259 -8.64 -11.59 -11.98
N VAL A 260 -8.08 -11.85 -10.79
CA VAL A 260 -7.89 -13.22 -10.30
C VAL A 260 -9.20 -13.96 -10.09
N LEU A 261 -10.26 -13.30 -9.61
CA LEU A 261 -11.58 -13.92 -9.46
C LEU A 261 -12.14 -14.37 -10.82
N LEU A 262 -12.06 -13.53 -11.85
CA LEU A 262 -12.50 -13.89 -13.19
C LEU A 262 -11.65 -15.00 -13.81
N LEU A 263 -10.33 -14.98 -13.58
CA LEU A 263 -9.44 -16.06 -14.03
C LEU A 263 -9.76 -17.39 -13.33
N ALA A 264 -10.08 -17.36 -12.03
CA ALA A 264 -10.52 -18.54 -11.30
C ALA A 264 -11.84 -19.07 -11.87
N MET A 265 -12.79 -18.19 -12.21
CA MET A 265 -14.04 -18.59 -12.87
C MET A 265 -13.78 -19.24 -14.23
N LYS A 266 -12.88 -18.69 -15.04
CA LYS A 266 -12.53 -19.29 -16.32
C LYS A 266 -11.83 -20.65 -16.15
N ALA A 267 -10.93 -20.76 -15.18
CA ALA A 267 -10.10 -21.96 -14.99
C ALA A 267 -10.84 -23.12 -14.30
N LEU A 268 -11.73 -22.80 -13.36
CA LEU A 268 -12.33 -23.75 -12.40
C LEU A 268 -13.86 -23.65 -12.34
N SER A 269 -14.47 -22.87 -13.24
CA SER A 269 -15.91 -22.57 -13.26
C SER A 269 -16.38 -21.91 -11.95
N LYS A 270 -16.86 -22.67 -10.97
CA LYS A 270 -17.26 -22.18 -9.65
C LYS A 270 -16.84 -23.13 -8.52
N ASP A 271 -15.87 -24.01 -8.79
CA ASP A 271 -15.32 -24.94 -7.80
C ASP A 271 -14.21 -24.27 -6.96
N PHE A 272 -14.61 -23.22 -6.23
CA PHE A 272 -13.76 -22.50 -5.28
C PHE A 272 -14.62 -21.69 -4.29
N TYR A 273 -14.01 -21.29 -3.19
CA TYR A 273 -14.60 -20.30 -2.27
C TYR A 273 -14.06 -18.91 -2.54
N VAL A 274 -14.89 -17.89 -2.34
CA VAL A 274 -14.47 -16.48 -2.38
C VAL A 274 -14.35 -15.97 -0.95
N VAL A 275 -13.16 -15.52 -0.56
CA VAL A 275 -12.92 -14.97 0.79
C VAL A 275 -12.70 -13.47 0.71
N PHE A 276 -13.52 -12.72 1.44
CA PHE A 276 -13.32 -11.30 1.70
C PHE A 276 -13.00 -11.10 3.19
N SER A 277 -11.80 -10.62 3.49
CA SER A 277 -11.41 -10.28 4.87
C SER A 277 -11.90 -8.88 5.24
N ASN A 278 -13.04 -8.79 5.93
CA ASN A 278 -13.58 -7.53 6.42
C ASN A 278 -12.97 -7.17 7.78
N THR A 279 -12.02 -6.24 7.80
CA THR A 279 -11.32 -5.87 9.05
C THR A 279 -12.12 -4.90 9.93
N GLY A 280 -13.32 -4.49 9.52
CA GLY A 280 -14.13 -3.47 10.19
C GLY A 280 -13.67 -2.03 9.97
N VAL A 281 -12.66 -1.81 9.13
CA VAL A 281 -12.13 -0.49 8.74
C VAL A 281 -11.89 -0.40 7.23
N GLU A 282 -12.62 -1.21 6.46
CA GLU A 282 -12.70 -1.10 5.01
C GLU A 282 -13.54 0.14 4.64
N TYR A 283 -13.32 0.73 3.46
CA TYR A 283 -14.23 1.78 2.98
C TYR A 283 -15.66 1.20 2.85
N PRO A 284 -16.71 1.92 3.29
CA PRO A 284 -18.10 1.47 3.14
C PRO A 284 -18.48 1.16 1.68
N ASP A 285 -18.02 2.01 0.74
CA ASP A 285 -18.19 1.81 -0.70
C ASP A 285 -17.53 0.50 -1.18
N ASN A 286 -16.38 0.13 -0.61
CA ASN A 286 -15.68 -1.12 -0.95
C ASN A 286 -16.45 -2.35 -0.48
N VAL A 287 -16.97 -2.33 0.76
CA VAL A 287 -17.79 -3.43 1.29
C VAL A 287 -19.01 -3.63 0.41
N SER A 288 -19.74 -2.54 0.12
CA SER A 288 -20.92 -2.58 -0.73
C SER A 288 -20.61 -3.09 -2.14
N TYR A 289 -19.49 -2.65 -2.72
CA TYR A 289 -19.01 -3.11 -4.02
C TYR A 289 -18.69 -4.61 -4.04
N VAL A 290 -18.00 -5.13 -3.01
CA VAL A 290 -17.69 -6.57 -2.92
C VAL A 290 -18.96 -7.42 -2.96
N HIS A 291 -20.00 -7.03 -2.20
CA HIS A 291 -21.28 -7.74 -2.21
C HIS A 291 -21.98 -7.66 -3.58
N ARG A 292 -21.93 -6.50 -4.25
CA ARG A 292 -22.50 -6.36 -5.61
C ARG A 292 -21.81 -7.27 -6.62
N VAL A 293 -20.47 -7.34 -6.62
CA VAL A 293 -19.71 -8.20 -7.53
C VAL A 293 -20.01 -9.68 -7.26
N VAL A 294 -20.01 -10.10 -5.99
CA VAL A 294 -20.33 -11.49 -5.61
C VAL A 294 -21.74 -11.88 -6.07
N LYS A 295 -22.72 -10.97 -5.95
CA LYS A 295 -24.08 -11.18 -6.45
C LYS A 295 -24.13 -11.22 -7.98
N ALA A 296 -23.47 -10.27 -8.65
CA ALA A 296 -23.47 -10.17 -10.12
C ALA A 296 -22.81 -11.39 -10.79
N LEU A 297 -21.83 -12.01 -10.14
CA LEU A 297 -21.16 -13.22 -10.60
C LEU A 297 -21.83 -14.52 -10.11
N ASP A 298 -22.92 -14.42 -9.34
CA ASP A 298 -23.66 -15.56 -8.78
C ASP A 298 -22.73 -16.49 -7.97
N LEU A 299 -22.06 -15.90 -6.96
CA LEU A 299 -21.08 -16.57 -6.09
C LEU A 299 -21.48 -16.56 -4.61
N GLN A 300 -22.74 -16.25 -4.30
CA GLN A 300 -23.22 -16.03 -2.93
C GLN A 300 -23.05 -17.29 -2.05
N ASP A 301 -23.35 -18.48 -2.58
CA ASP A 301 -23.21 -19.76 -1.85
C ASP A 301 -21.76 -20.18 -1.61
N LYS A 302 -20.82 -19.53 -2.28
CA LYS A 302 -19.37 -19.75 -2.16
C LYS A 302 -18.66 -18.62 -1.42
N PHE A 303 -19.40 -17.59 -1.01
CA PHE A 303 -18.84 -16.37 -0.43
C PHE A 303 -18.67 -16.47 1.08
N LEU A 304 -17.45 -16.20 1.54
CA LEU A 304 -17.05 -16.20 2.94
C LEU A 304 -16.58 -14.79 3.32
N GLU A 305 -17.48 -14.01 3.91
CA GLU A 305 -17.10 -12.75 4.55
C GLU A 305 -16.50 -13.04 5.93
N VAL A 306 -15.19 -12.84 6.06
CA VAL A 306 -14.45 -13.09 7.29
C VAL A 306 -14.28 -11.80 8.07
N LYS A 307 -15.10 -11.63 9.11
CA LYS A 307 -15.02 -10.49 10.03
C LYS A 307 -13.84 -10.62 10.98
N ALA A 308 -13.24 -9.49 11.35
CA ALA A 308 -12.20 -9.45 12.36
C ALA A 308 -12.70 -9.99 13.71
N ASN A 309 -11.89 -10.82 14.38
CA ASN A 309 -12.20 -11.33 15.72
C ASN A 309 -12.15 -10.24 16.80
N VAL A 310 -11.52 -9.11 16.49
CA VAL A 310 -11.28 -8.01 17.41
C VAL A 310 -11.60 -6.71 16.70
N ASN A 311 -12.33 -5.82 17.38
CA ASN A 311 -12.53 -4.47 16.89
C ASN A 311 -11.17 -3.75 16.76
N PHE A 312 -10.95 -3.12 15.60
CA PHE A 312 -9.69 -2.44 15.29
C PHE A 312 -9.35 -1.33 16.29
N PHE A 313 -10.32 -0.51 16.69
CA PHE A 313 -10.11 0.60 17.61
C PHE A 313 -9.84 0.11 19.04
N ASN A 314 -10.43 -1.00 19.46
CA ASN A 314 -10.09 -1.63 20.75
C ASN A 314 -8.67 -2.19 20.75
N ALA A 315 -8.26 -2.85 19.67
CA ALA A 315 -6.89 -3.34 19.54
C ALA A 315 -5.87 -2.19 19.50
N MET A 316 -6.27 -1.01 19.01
CA MET A 316 -5.44 0.19 19.02
C MET A 316 -5.15 0.71 20.44
N GLU A 317 -6.03 0.50 21.42
CA GLU A 317 -5.74 0.86 22.82
C GLU A 317 -4.54 0.09 23.39
N ILE A 318 -4.32 -1.13 22.90
CA ILE A 318 -3.22 -2.00 23.36
C ILE A 318 -1.96 -1.77 22.53
N PHE A 319 -2.10 -1.75 21.20
CA PHE A 319 -0.95 -1.68 20.30
C PHE A 319 -0.54 -0.26 19.93
N GLY A 320 -1.41 0.73 20.12
CA GLY A 320 -1.32 2.02 19.45
C GLY A 320 -1.65 1.92 17.95
N PRO A 321 -1.59 3.05 17.23
CA PRO A 321 -1.91 3.08 15.80
C PRO A 321 -0.97 2.19 14.97
N PRO A 322 -1.47 1.56 13.89
CA PRO A 322 -0.63 0.82 12.97
C PRO A 322 0.32 1.76 12.22
N ALA A 323 1.50 1.25 11.86
CA ALA A 323 2.51 1.99 11.10
C ALA A 323 3.05 1.11 9.96
N ARG A 324 3.76 1.69 8.97
CA ARG A 324 4.36 0.94 7.83
C ARG A 324 5.31 -0.16 8.29
N ASP A 325 6.07 0.13 9.34
CA ASP A 325 7.02 -0.77 10.01
C ASP A 325 6.41 -1.48 11.23
N TYR A 326 5.13 -1.25 11.52
CA TYR A 326 4.42 -1.77 12.69
C TYR A 326 2.98 -2.19 12.32
N ARG A 327 2.85 -3.19 11.45
CA ARG A 327 1.59 -3.66 10.86
C ARG A 327 0.90 -4.76 11.66
N TRP A 328 0.64 -4.53 12.94
CA TRP A 328 -0.08 -5.49 13.81
C TRP A 328 -1.48 -5.79 13.29
N CYS A 329 -2.17 -4.80 12.69
CA CYS A 329 -3.53 -4.93 12.18
C CYS A 329 -3.65 -6.04 11.10
N CYS A 330 -2.64 -6.20 10.23
CA CYS A 330 -2.63 -7.29 9.26
C CYS A 330 -2.60 -8.68 9.92
N LYS A 331 -1.99 -8.81 11.10
CA LYS A 331 -1.93 -10.07 11.85
C LYS A 331 -3.22 -10.33 12.62
N VAL A 332 -3.69 -9.32 13.35
CA VAL A 332 -4.81 -9.44 14.28
C VAL A 332 -6.15 -9.39 13.57
N CYS A 333 -6.34 -8.42 12.67
CA CYS A 333 -7.63 -8.14 12.06
C CYS A 333 -7.85 -8.89 10.73
N LYS A 334 -6.78 -9.34 10.06
CA LYS A 334 -6.88 -9.98 8.74
C LYS A 334 -6.44 -11.44 8.75
N LEU A 335 -5.19 -11.71 9.11
CA LEU A 335 -4.61 -13.05 8.98
C LEU A 335 -5.22 -14.07 9.95
N ALA A 336 -5.33 -13.75 11.24
CA ALA A 336 -5.85 -14.70 12.22
C ALA A 336 -7.33 -15.09 11.96
N PRO A 337 -8.25 -14.15 11.67
CA PRO A 337 -9.63 -14.48 11.31
C PRO A 337 -9.72 -15.31 10.03
N THR A 338 -8.95 -14.94 9.00
CA THR A 338 -8.92 -15.68 7.72
C THR A 338 -8.40 -17.10 7.91
N ALA A 339 -7.31 -17.27 8.66
CA ALA A 339 -6.76 -18.59 8.96
C ALA A 339 -7.76 -19.50 9.69
N ARG A 340 -8.63 -18.93 10.55
CA ARG A 340 -9.69 -19.68 11.23
C ARG A 340 -10.77 -20.10 10.24
N ALA A 341 -11.34 -19.15 9.49
CA ALA A 341 -12.38 -19.43 8.51
C ALA A 341 -11.93 -20.48 7.50
N LEU A 342 -10.67 -20.41 7.05
CA LEU A 342 -10.10 -21.40 6.14
C LEU A 342 -9.99 -22.81 6.74
N ARG A 343 -9.75 -22.97 8.04
CA ARG A 343 -9.76 -24.31 8.66
C ARG A 343 -11.15 -24.93 8.64
N GLU A 344 -12.18 -24.13 8.82
CA GLU A 344 -13.57 -24.59 8.84
C GLU A 344 -13.99 -25.12 7.46
N VAL A 345 -13.55 -24.46 6.37
CA VAL A 345 -13.95 -24.86 5.00
C VAL A 345 -12.97 -25.78 4.28
N SER A 346 -11.72 -25.90 4.73
CA SER A 346 -10.68 -26.63 4.00
C SER A 346 -9.78 -27.51 4.88
N SER A 347 -10.16 -27.68 6.15
CA SER A 347 -9.35 -28.41 7.15
C SER A 347 -7.91 -27.90 7.30
N GLY A 348 -7.63 -26.68 6.82
CA GLY A 348 -6.31 -26.05 6.81
C GLY A 348 -5.51 -26.23 5.51
N GLU A 349 -5.91 -27.14 4.63
CA GLU A 349 -5.27 -27.40 3.34
C GLU A 349 -5.96 -26.56 2.25
N SER A 350 -5.27 -25.57 1.68
CA SER A 350 -5.88 -24.71 0.65
C SER A 350 -4.89 -24.25 -0.40
N LEU A 351 -5.36 -24.14 -1.64
CA LEU A 351 -4.73 -23.37 -2.70
C LEU A 351 -5.37 -21.99 -2.76
N VAL A 352 -4.65 -20.97 -2.29
CA VAL A 352 -5.17 -19.60 -2.27
C VAL A 352 -4.71 -18.83 -3.49
N LEU A 353 -5.66 -18.41 -4.32
CA LEU A 353 -5.44 -17.50 -5.43
C LEU A 353 -5.48 -16.06 -4.92
N VAL A 354 -4.43 -15.28 -5.19
CA VAL A 354 -4.30 -13.88 -4.74
C VAL A 354 -3.87 -12.94 -5.86
N GLY A 355 -4.41 -11.72 -5.88
CA GLY A 355 -4.02 -10.68 -6.83
C GLY A 355 -2.74 -9.94 -6.41
N LEU A 356 -1.58 -10.58 -6.55
CA LEU A 356 -0.27 -9.99 -6.23
C LEU A 356 0.57 -9.86 -7.50
N ARG A 357 1.10 -8.66 -7.79
CA ARG A 357 1.98 -8.45 -8.95
C ARG A 357 3.44 -8.21 -8.53
N ALA A 358 4.37 -8.62 -9.37
CA ALA A 358 5.80 -8.55 -9.11
C ALA A 358 6.29 -7.11 -8.85
N LEU A 359 5.72 -6.12 -9.54
CA LEU A 359 6.17 -4.73 -9.50
C LEU A 359 5.53 -3.86 -8.41
N GLU A 360 4.68 -4.42 -7.56
CA GLU A 360 4.11 -3.65 -6.45
C GLU A 360 5.13 -3.36 -5.34
N SER A 361 6.17 -4.20 -5.17
CA SER A 361 7.33 -3.92 -4.30
C SER A 361 8.48 -4.92 -4.54
N SER A 362 9.70 -4.56 -4.16
CA SER A 362 10.87 -5.46 -4.21
C SER A 362 10.64 -6.78 -3.47
N ARG A 363 10.00 -6.73 -2.30
CA ARG A 363 9.66 -7.92 -1.49
C ARG A 363 8.65 -8.84 -2.18
N ARG A 364 7.72 -8.28 -2.97
CA ARG A 364 6.75 -9.07 -3.73
C ARG A 364 7.44 -9.76 -4.91
N ARG A 365 8.36 -9.06 -5.58
CA ARG A 365 9.20 -9.65 -6.62
C ARG A 365 10.00 -10.85 -6.11
N SER A 366 10.69 -10.75 -4.98
CA SER A 366 11.51 -11.85 -4.47
C SER A 366 10.74 -13.10 -4.01
N ARG A 367 9.40 -13.02 -3.88
CA ARG A 367 8.58 -14.15 -3.43
C ARG A 367 8.20 -15.13 -4.54
N GLY A 368 8.18 -14.68 -5.80
CA GLY A 368 7.66 -15.45 -6.93
C GLY A 368 6.13 -15.56 -6.97
N ALA A 369 5.63 -16.18 -8.04
CA ALA A 369 4.19 -16.36 -8.30
C ALA A 369 3.54 -17.43 -7.41
N PHE A 370 4.31 -18.43 -6.96
CA PHE A 370 3.85 -19.53 -6.13
C PHE A 370 4.70 -19.63 -4.85
N TRP A 371 4.06 -19.81 -3.70
CA TRP A 371 4.77 -20.01 -2.43
C TRP A 371 3.94 -20.80 -1.42
N ARG A 372 4.64 -21.44 -0.47
CA ARG A 372 4.02 -22.05 0.73
C ARG A 372 3.87 -21.01 1.84
N SER A 373 2.70 -20.97 2.48
CA SER A 373 2.44 -20.04 3.58
C SER A 373 3.22 -20.47 4.82
N ILE A 374 4.01 -19.56 5.38
CA ILE A 374 4.68 -19.78 6.67
C ILE A 374 3.75 -19.59 7.87
N TRP A 375 2.58 -18.98 7.66
CA TRP A 375 1.65 -18.60 8.73
C TRP A 375 0.46 -19.54 8.87
N ILE A 376 0.05 -20.16 7.76
CA ILE A 376 -1.06 -21.10 7.73
C ILE A 376 -0.49 -22.40 7.16
N LYS A 377 -0.22 -23.38 8.03
CA LYS A 377 0.26 -24.69 7.59
C LYS A 377 -0.77 -25.33 6.66
N GLY A 378 -0.31 -26.05 5.63
CA GLY A 378 -1.18 -26.64 4.60
C GLY A 378 -1.53 -25.70 3.45
N GLN A 379 -1.43 -24.39 3.66
CA GLN A 379 -1.75 -23.41 2.64
C GLN A 379 -0.59 -23.19 1.65
N VAL A 380 -0.90 -23.37 0.37
CA VAL A 380 -0.10 -22.85 -0.76
C VAL A 380 -0.84 -21.67 -1.37
N ALA A 381 -0.11 -20.76 -1.99
CA ALA A 381 -0.73 -19.64 -2.66
C ALA A 381 -0.09 -19.36 -4.01
N LEU A 382 -0.94 -18.92 -4.93
CA LEU A 382 -0.63 -18.66 -6.32
C LEU A 382 -1.14 -17.27 -6.69
N SER A 383 -0.33 -16.49 -7.40
CA SER A 383 -0.78 -15.30 -8.11
C SER A 383 -0.68 -15.55 -9.62
N PRO A 384 -1.82 -15.76 -10.32
CA PRO A 384 -1.81 -16.04 -11.75
C PRO A 384 -1.52 -14.79 -12.60
N ILE A 385 -1.61 -13.59 -12.00
CA ILE A 385 -1.32 -12.31 -12.63
C ILE A 385 0.04 -11.73 -12.19
N TYR A 386 0.92 -12.58 -11.65
CA TYR A 386 2.17 -12.13 -11.03
C TYR A 386 3.03 -11.27 -11.96
N ASP A 387 3.08 -11.61 -13.24
CA ASP A 387 3.85 -10.92 -14.27
C ASP A 387 3.03 -9.92 -15.10
N TRP A 388 1.77 -9.66 -14.73
CA TRP A 388 0.95 -8.67 -15.42
C TRP A 388 1.36 -7.24 -15.03
N SER A 389 1.31 -6.35 -16.01
CA SER A 389 1.33 -4.90 -15.82
C SER A 389 -0.03 -4.39 -15.30
N THR A 390 -0.04 -3.19 -14.76
CA THR A 390 -1.27 -2.51 -14.33
C THR A 390 -2.19 -2.25 -15.52
N LEU A 391 -1.63 -1.91 -16.69
CA LEU A 391 -2.40 -1.71 -17.91
C LEU A 391 -3.03 -3.03 -18.39
N GLU A 392 -2.31 -4.15 -18.38
CA GLU A 392 -2.88 -5.47 -18.69
C GLU A 392 -4.08 -5.81 -17.80
N VAL A 393 -3.97 -5.57 -16.48
CA VAL A 393 -5.09 -5.79 -15.55
C VAL A 393 -6.28 -4.91 -15.93
N TRP A 394 -6.08 -3.61 -16.16
CA TRP A 394 -7.18 -2.71 -16.50
C TRP A 394 -7.84 -3.05 -17.83
N LEU A 395 -7.06 -3.27 -18.89
CA LEU A 395 -7.58 -3.64 -20.19
C LEU A 395 -8.30 -4.98 -20.15
N TYR A 396 -7.82 -5.95 -19.36
CA TYR A 396 -8.53 -7.20 -19.14
C TYR A 396 -9.90 -6.98 -18.48
N LEU A 397 -9.98 -6.18 -17.41
CA LEU A 397 -11.25 -5.90 -16.74
C LEU A 397 -12.23 -5.14 -17.64
N MET A 398 -11.75 -4.17 -18.42
CA MET A 398 -12.56 -3.45 -19.40
C MET A 398 -13.06 -4.38 -20.51
N TRP A 399 -12.19 -5.27 -21.03
CA TRP A 399 -12.56 -6.28 -22.02
C TRP A 399 -13.61 -7.26 -21.50
N LYS A 400 -13.58 -7.62 -20.22
CA LYS A 400 -14.61 -8.44 -19.57
C LYS A 400 -15.89 -7.67 -19.24
N ASN A 401 -15.91 -6.35 -19.45
CA ASN A 401 -17.06 -5.49 -19.20
C ASN A 401 -17.66 -5.69 -17.80
N VAL A 402 -16.80 -5.73 -16.77
CA VAL A 402 -17.21 -5.92 -15.38
C VAL A 402 -17.22 -4.59 -14.61
N GLU A 403 -18.12 -4.47 -13.63
CA GLU A 403 -18.09 -3.34 -12.69
C GLU A 403 -16.75 -3.34 -11.95
N VAL A 404 -16.07 -2.19 -11.96
CA VAL A 404 -14.85 -1.94 -11.18
C VAL A 404 -15.18 -1.05 -9.99
N ASN A 405 -14.32 -1.10 -8.96
CA ASN A 405 -14.61 -0.41 -7.72
C ASN A 405 -14.73 1.12 -7.92
N PRO A 406 -15.82 1.76 -7.47
CA PRO A 406 -16.06 3.19 -7.70
C PRO A 406 -15.01 4.11 -7.05
N LEU A 407 -14.25 3.61 -6.07
CA LEU A 407 -13.18 4.39 -5.43
C LEU A 407 -12.01 4.71 -6.37
N TYR A 408 -11.84 3.96 -7.47
CA TYR A 408 -10.86 4.30 -8.51
C TYR A 408 -11.22 5.60 -9.21
N GLU A 409 -12.51 5.85 -9.47
CA GLU A 409 -12.98 7.12 -10.04
C GLU A 409 -12.79 8.31 -9.10
N LYS A 410 -12.74 8.05 -7.78
CA LYS A 410 -12.35 9.04 -6.76
C LYS A 410 -10.83 9.21 -6.64
N GLY A 411 -10.04 8.52 -7.47
CA GLY A 411 -8.60 8.64 -7.57
C GLY A 411 -7.80 7.89 -6.50
N LEU A 412 -8.38 6.88 -5.85
CA LEU A 412 -7.64 5.98 -4.95
C LEU A 412 -6.98 4.85 -5.74
N GLU A 413 -5.68 4.61 -5.54
CA GLU A 413 -4.98 3.46 -6.17
C GLU A 413 -5.08 2.19 -5.32
N ARG A 414 -5.02 2.36 -3.99
CA ARG A 414 -5.06 1.27 -3.01
C ARG A 414 -6.41 1.23 -2.32
N ILE A 415 -7.15 0.18 -2.61
CA ILE A 415 -8.47 -0.08 -1.99
C ILE A 415 -8.33 -1.16 -0.94
N GLY A 416 -8.90 -0.89 0.23
CA GLY A 416 -8.85 -1.75 1.40
C GLY A 416 -9.20 -0.92 2.64
N CYS A 417 -8.36 -1.03 3.68
CA CYS A 417 -8.58 -0.31 4.92
C CYS A 417 -8.33 1.21 4.76
N TRP A 418 -9.28 2.06 5.14
CA TRP A 418 -9.15 3.52 5.01
C TRP A 418 -8.15 4.13 6.00
N VAL A 419 -7.79 3.43 7.07
CA VAL A 419 -6.73 3.81 8.05
C VAL A 419 -5.34 3.23 7.72
N CYS A 420 -5.11 2.73 6.50
CA CYS A 420 -3.88 2.03 6.19
C CYS A 420 -2.65 2.94 6.21
N PRO A 421 -1.62 2.68 7.05
CA PRO A 421 -0.41 3.51 7.09
C PRO A 421 0.46 3.37 5.83
N SER A 422 0.15 2.42 4.94
CA SER A 422 0.90 2.19 3.69
C SER A 422 0.44 3.09 2.54
N MET A 423 -0.63 3.87 2.71
CA MET A 423 -1.03 4.90 1.75
C MET A 423 0.05 5.98 1.63
N GLU A 424 0.23 6.57 0.45
CA GLU A 424 1.01 7.79 0.30
C GLU A 424 0.26 9.00 0.88
N LEU A 425 0.95 10.13 1.10
CA LEU A 425 0.33 11.35 1.64
C LEU A 425 -0.74 11.91 0.70
N ALA A 426 -0.51 11.86 -0.61
CA ALA A 426 -1.53 12.31 -1.55
C ALA A 426 -2.79 11.42 -1.52
N GLU A 427 -2.64 10.11 -1.26
CA GLU A 427 -3.79 9.21 -1.05
C GLU A 427 -4.50 9.49 0.29
N ILE A 428 -3.75 9.86 1.33
CA ILE A 428 -4.31 10.26 2.63
C ILE A 428 -5.20 11.51 2.49
N SER A 429 -4.76 12.50 1.71
CA SER A 429 -5.57 13.70 1.44
C SER A 429 -6.92 13.33 0.79
N LYS A 430 -6.92 12.39 -0.17
CA LYS A 430 -8.17 11.88 -0.77
C LYS A 430 -9.04 11.13 0.23
N THR A 431 -8.42 10.28 1.06
CA THR A 431 -9.13 9.53 2.11
C THR A 431 -9.77 10.45 3.14
N MET A 432 -9.10 11.53 3.54
CA MET A 432 -9.64 12.54 4.43
C MET A 432 -10.93 13.14 3.87
N ASN A 433 -10.95 13.47 2.58
CA ASN A 433 -12.14 14.00 1.92
C ASN A 433 -13.26 12.96 1.80
N ILE A 434 -12.92 11.69 1.53
CA ILE A 434 -13.89 10.60 1.37
C ILE A 434 -14.53 10.20 2.70
N MET A 435 -13.71 10.07 3.75
CA MET A 435 -14.16 9.56 5.06
C MET A 435 -14.65 10.66 5.99
N GLY A 436 -14.29 11.92 5.74
CA GLY A 436 -14.78 13.07 6.50
C GLY A 436 -14.55 12.93 8.00
N GLU A 437 -15.62 13.00 8.78
CA GLU A 437 -15.60 12.99 10.25
C GLU A 437 -14.88 11.77 10.84
N GLU A 438 -15.06 10.58 10.25
CA GLU A 438 -14.43 9.35 10.76
C GLU A 438 -12.90 9.39 10.65
N TRP A 439 -12.37 10.06 9.62
CA TRP A 439 -10.94 10.30 9.52
C TRP A 439 -10.44 11.27 10.60
N HIS A 440 -11.19 12.33 10.88
CA HIS A 440 -10.84 13.30 11.91
C HIS A 440 -10.79 12.65 13.30
N LYS A 441 -11.81 11.88 13.67
CA LYS A 441 -11.84 11.09 14.92
C LYS A 441 -10.65 10.15 15.03
N TYR A 442 -10.30 9.46 13.94
CA TYR A 442 -9.13 8.59 13.91
C TYR A 442 -7.84 9.40 14.16
N MET A 443 -7.66 10.53 13.50
CA MET A 443 -6.46 11.36 13.63
C MET A 443 -6.34 12.04 15.00
N GLU A 444 -7.44 12.46 15.62
CA GLU A 444 -7.45 12.96 17.00
C GLU A 444 -6.98 11.89 17.98
N LYS A 445 -7.48 10.65 17.83
CA LYS A 445 -7.04 9.51 18.63
C LYS A 445 -5.56 9.20 18.43
N VAL A 446 -5.07 9.20 17.18
CA VAL A 446 -3.66 9.02 16.86
C VAL A 446 -2.81 10.13 17.50
N SER A 447 -3.25 11.38 17.39
CA SER A 447 -2.59 12.55 17.97
C SER A 447 -2.45 12.41 19.48
N GLY A 448 -3.54 12.09 20.19
CA GLY A 448 -3.55 11.88 21.63
C GLY A 448 -2.65 10.72 22.08
N MET A 449 -2.70 9.58 21.37
CA MET A 449 -1.88 8.40 21.69
C MET A 449 -0.38 8.63 21.47
N LEU A 450 -0.01 9.44 20.47
CA LEU A 450 1.38 9.66 20.09
C LEU A 450 1.95 11.00 20.61
N ASN A 451 1.10 11.87 21.15
CA ASN A 451 1.42 13.24 21.55
C ASN A 451 2.15 13.99 20.42
N MET A 452 1.56 13.99 19.23
CA MET A 452 2.11 14.58 18.02
C MET A 452 1.59 15.99 17.78
N SER A 453 2.44 16.88 17.25
CA SER A 453 1.98 18.17 16.75
C SER A 453 1.25 18.01 15.41
N GLU A 454 0.43 19.00 15.07
CA GLU A 454 -0.28 19.05 13.78
C GLU A 454 0.66 18.91 12.59
N GLN A 455 1.84 19.53 12.64
CA GLN A 455 2.85 19.44 11.59
C GLN A 455 3.39 17.99 11.43
N GLN A 456 3.54 17.24 12.53
CA GLN A 456 3.97 15.84 12.47
C GLN A 456 2.88 14.93 11.88
N LEU A 457 1.61 15.23 12.16
CA LEU A 457 0.47 14.53 11.58
C LEU A 457 0.35 14.82 10.08
N LYS A 458 0.50 16.09 9.68
CA LYS A 458 0.51 16.55 8.29
C LYS A 458 1.56 15.80 7.45
N TYR A 459 2.78 15.67 7.96
CA TYR A 459 3.84 14.90 7.30
C TYR A 459 3.69 13.37 7.44
N GLY A 460 2.62 12.91 8.09
CA GLY A 460 2.30 11.50 8.25
C GLY A 460 3.37 10.71 9.01
N LEU A 461 4.06 11.34 9.97
CA LEU A 461 5.15 10.73 10.74
C LEU A 461 4.66 9.59 11.66
N TRP A 462 3.38 9.62 12.04
CA TRP A 462 2.71 8.53 12.77
C TRP A 462 2.79 7.17 12.06
N ARG A 463 3.03 7.16 10.74
CA ARG A 463 3.18 5.95 9.92
C ARG A 463 4.55 5.28 10.06
N TRP A 464 5.46 5.81 10.88
CA TRP A 464 6.80 5.26 11.10
C TRP A 464 7.12 5.16 12.59
N ARG A 465 7.22 3.94 13.12
CA ARG A 465 7.41 3.73 14.55
C ARG A 465 8.87 3.56 14.97
N TYR A 466 9.71 2.99 14.11
CA TYR A 466 11.08 2.57 14.47
C TYR A 466 12.19 3.33 13.74
N LYS A 467 11.88 4.06 12.66
CA LYS A 467 12.88 4.71 11.78
C LYS A 467 13.15 6.20 12.03
N GLU A 468 12.40 6.88 12.90
CA GLU A 468 12.55 8.31 13.25
C GLU A 468 12.79 8.51 14.78
N PRO A 469 13.30 9.65 15.29
CA PRO A 469 14.00 9.79 16.59
C PRO A 469 13.11 9.72 17.85
N PHE A 470 11.86 9.24 17.73
CA PHE A 470 10.91 9.11 18.83
C PHE A 470 11.17 7.87 19.69
N LYS A 471 12.43 7.66 20.07
CA LYS A 471 12.86 6.54 20.92
C LYS A 471 12.41 6.66 22.39
N ARG A 472 11.80 7.78 22.84
CA ARG A 472 11.77 8.11 24.27
C ARG A 472 10.45 8.43 24.98
N LYS A 473 9.33 8.78 24.31
CA LYS A 473 8.11 9.25 25.03
C LYS A 473 6.93 8.27 25.15
N GLN A 474 6.84 7.20 24.34
CA GLN A 474 5.77 6.18 24.46
C GLN A 474 5.87 5.26 25.70
N ARG A 475 6.83 5.49 26.60
CA ARG A 475 7.07 4.66 27.79
C ARG A 475 6.14 4.96 28.97
N LYS A 476 5.27 5.98 28.88
CA LYS A 476 4.50 6.51 30.03
C LYS A 476 2.97 6.40 29.89
N ALA A 477 2.43 5.37 29.23
CA ALA A 477 0.99 5.10 29.32
C ALA A 477 0.69 4.31 30.61
N LYS A 478 0.10 4.97 31.63
CA LYS A 478 -0.39 4.39 32.90
C LYS A 478 -1.39 3.24 32.64
N GLY A 479 -1.34 2.17 33.46
CA GLY A 479 -2.39 1.13 33.54
C GLY A 479 -1.95 -0.35 33.37
N VAL A 480 -2.38 -1.17 34.35
CA VAL A 480 -2.24 -2.62 34.65
C VAL A 480 -0.84 -3.14 35.02
N LEU A 481 0.23 -2.73 34.34
CA LEU A 481 1.60 -3.07 34.73
C LEU A 481 2.35 -1.84 35.24
N ASP A 482 1.82 -1.17 36.27
CA ASP A 482 2.53 -0.13 37.05
C ASP A 482 3.62 -0.75 37.95
N PHE A 483 4.38 -1.64 37.34
CA PHE A 483 5.30 -2.53 38.00
C PHE A 483 6.55 -1.79 38.43
N ILE A 484 6.71 -1.77 39.75
CA ILE A 484 7.93 -1.43 40.48
C ILE A 484 8.97 -2.53 40.20
N ALA A 485 9.75 -2.36 39.14
CA ALA A 485 10.94 -3.18 38.92
C ALA A 485 12.04 -2.72 39.88
N LYS A 486 11.93 -3.09 41.16
CA LYS A 486 13.10 -3.14 42.04
C LYS A 486 13.94 -4.35 41.63
N LYS A 487 15.08 -4.04 41.02
CA LYS A 487 16.10 -4.95 40.48
C LYS A 487 16.51 -6.02 41.49
N LEU A 488 16.25 -7.30 41.19
CA LEU A 488 16.96 -8.45 41.78
C LEU A 488 17.29 -9.40 40.63
N ARG A 489 18.56 -9.84 40.54
CA ARG A 489 19.21 -10.48 39.37
C ARG A 489 18.39 -11.56 38.61
N ARG A 490 17.43 -12.22 39.26
CA ARG A 490 16.64 -13.34 38.73
C ARG A 490 15.18 -13.37 39.22
N SER A 491 14.60 -12.24 39.64
CA SER A 491 13.22 -12.23 40.16
C SER A 491 12.37 -11.03 39.74
N LEU A 492 11.06 -11.23 39.69
CA LEU A 492 10.04 -10.28 39.23
C LEU A 492 8.83 -10.31 40.18
N LYS A 493 8.54 -9.23 40.90
CA LYS A 493 7.36 -9.06 41.77
C LYS A 493 6.19 -8.27 41.14
N VAL A 494 5.13 -8.93 40.63
CA VAL A 494 4.01 -8.34 39.86
C VAL A 494 2.73 -8.25 40.67
N LYS A 495 1.97 -7.16 40.57
CA LYS A 495 0.56 -7.17 40.96
C LYS A 495 -0.30 -7.70 39.81
N VAL A 496 -1.17 -8.66 40.08
CA VAL A 496 -1.99 -9.37 39.11
C VAL A 496 -3.38 -9.58 39.70
N GLU A 497 -4.42 -9.23 38.95
CA GLU A 497 -5.81 -9.54 39.30
C GLU A 497 -6.08 -11.04 39.20
N ASP A 498 -6.98 -11.58 40.02
CA ASP A 498 -7.22 -13.03 40.12
C ASP A 498 -7.60 -13.66 38.78
N GLU A 499 -8.44 -13.02 37.97
CA GLU A 499 -8.78 -13.50 36.62
C GLU A 499 -7.55 -13.61 35.71
N VAL A 500 -6.65 -12.62 35.79
CA VAL A 500 -5.42 -12.59 35.00
C VAL A 500 -4.46 -13.66 35.49
N LEU A 501 -4.40 -13.90 36.80
CA LEU A 501 -3.60 -14.98 37.39
C LEU A 501 -4.09 -16.34 36.87
N GLN A 502 -5.39 -16.62 36.91
CA GLN A 502 -5.95 -17.88 36.39
C GLN A 502 -5.64 -18.08 34.89
N ARG A 503 -5.81 -17.05 34.07
CA ARG A 503 -5.43 -17.09 32.64
C ARG A 503 -3.93 -17.31 32.45
N PHE A 504 -3.11 -16.68 33.29
CA PHE A 504 -1.65 -16.79 33.24
C PHE A 504 -1.18 -18.19 33.59
N LEU A 505 -1.70 -18.79 34.65
CA LEU A 505 -1.42 -20.18 35.04
C LEU A 505 -1.83 -21.15 33.94
N ASN A 506 -3.01 -20.94 33.34
CA ASN A 506 -3.42 -21.74 32.20
C ASN A 506 -2.44 -21.60 31.01
N ILE A 507 -2.03 -20.38 30.65
CA ILE A 507 -1.09 -20.14 29.54
C ILE A 507 0.30 -20.75 29.78
N LEU A 508 0.78 -20.79 31.03
CA LEU A 508 2.09 -21.36 31.38
C LEU A 508 2.24 -22.84 31.01
N LYS A 509 1.12 -23.59 30.99
CA LYS A 509 1.06 -24.99 30.55
C LYS A 509 1.54 -25.22 29.12
N THR A 510 1.64 -24.16 28.31
CA THR A 510 2.23 -24.23 26.95
C THR A 510 3.76 -24.27 26.92
N LEU A 511 4.42 -24.10 28.08
CA LEU A 511 5.87 -24.06 28.20
C LEU A 511 6.39 -24.98 29.31
N TYR A 512 5.62 -25.17 30.39
CA TYR A 512 6.08 -25.84 31.61
C TYR A 512 5.04 -26.81 32.17
N ASP A 513 5.50 -27.80 32.93
CA ASP A 513 4.71 -28.53 33.92
C ASP A 513 4.42 -27.56 35.04
N VAL A 514 3.16 -27.50 35.48
CA VAL A 514 2.74 -26.58 36.54
C VAL A 514 2.33 -27.41 37.74
N GLU A 515 3.15 -27.37 38.79
CA GLU A 515 2.85 -27.95 40.09
C GLU A 515 2.52 -26.82 41.07
N GLN A 516 1.35 -26.89 41.71
CA GLN A 516 0.86 -25.81 42.57
C GLN A 516 0.60 -26.33 43.99
N ASN A 517 1.22 -25.66 44.96
CA ASN A 517 0.92 -25.74 46.39
C ASN A 517 0.17 -24.46 46.81
N ASP A 518 -0.27 -24.36 48.08
CA ASP A 518 -1.14 -23.28 48.57
C ASP A 518 -0.65 -21.85 48.22
N CYS A 519 0.66 -21.59 48.35
CA CYS A 519 1.26 -20.27 48.10
C CYS A 519 2.40 -20.28 47.08
N GLU A 520 2.75 -21.43 46.50
CA GLU A 520 3.92 -21.59 45.64
C GLU A 520 3.61 -22.44 44.41
N ILE A 521 4.09 -21.99 43.25
CA ILE A 521 3.88 -22.66 41.97
C ILE A 521 5.24 -22.94 41.35
N TYR A 522 5.52 -24.22 41.14
CA TYR A 522 6.75 -24.75 40.58
C TYR A 522 6.53 -25.05 39.10
N LEU A 523 7.43 -24.53 38.26
CA LEU A 523 7.40 -24.69 36.82
C LEU A 523 8.64 -25.43 36.34
N HIS A 524 8.45 -26.58 35.70
CA HIS A 524 9.51 -27.44 35.18
C HIS A 524 9.37 -27.60 33.66
N GLY A 525 10.43 -27.36 32.88
CA GLY A 525 10.39 -27.59 31.43
C GLY A 525 11.63 -27.12 30.66
N GLU A 526 12.05 -27.87 29.63
CA GLU A 526 13.26 -27.61 28.82
C GLU A 526 14.56 -27.37 29.64
N GLY A 527 14.70 -28.04 30.79
CA GLY A 527 15.85 -27.83 31.70
C GLY A 527 15.84 -26.47 32.42
N GLU A 528 14.72 -25.75 32.39
CA GLU A 528 14.48 -24.52 33.14
C GLU A 528 13.59 -24.79 34.35
N GLU A 529 13.95 -24.20 35.49
CA GLU A 529 13.09 -24.14 36.68
C GLU A 529 12.66 -22.70 36.96
N VAL A 530 11.38 -22.50 37.30
CA VAL A 530 10.84 -21.21 37.73
C VAL A 530 9.90 -21.42 38.93
N LEU A 531 10.07 -20.60 39.95
CA LEU A 531 9.21 -20.56 41.14
C LEU A 531 8.37 -19.28 41.12
N ILE A 532 7.05 -19.40 41.25
CA ILE A 532 6.13 -18.27 41.42
C ILE A 532 5.55 -18.36 42.84
N LYS A 533 5.85 -17.38 43.69
CA LYS A 533 5.22 -17.26 45.01
C LYS A 533 4.03 -16.31 44.94
N LEU A 534 2.88 -16.74 45.43
CA LEU A 534 1.70 -15.89 45.61
C LEU A 534 1.87 -15.11 46.92
N ILE A 535 1.60 -13.80 46.89
CA ILE A 535 1.73 -12.86 48.00
C ILE A 535 0.36 -12.22 48.22
N GLU A 536 -0.01 -12.01 49.49
CA GLU A 536 -1.23 -11.31 49.87
C GLU A 536 -1.37 -9.94 49.16
N GLY A 537 -2.60 -9.59 48.78
CA GLY A 537 -2.89 -8.37 48.04
C GLY A 537 -2.78 -8.49 46.50
N GLY A 538 -2.77 -9.72 45.98
CA GLY A 538 -2.75 -10.01 44.54
C GLY A 538 -1.37 -9.78 43.92
N GLU A 539 -0.30 -9.99 44.67
CA GLU A 539 1.07 -9.87 44.17
C GLU A 539 1.67 -11.27 43.93
N ILE A 540 2.53 -11.41 42.92
CA ILE A 540 3.26 -12.64 42.62
C ILE A 540 4.75 -12.35 42.52
N LEU A 541 5.59 -13.20 43.10
CA LEU A 541 7.06 -13.15 42.96
C LEU A 541 7.53 -14.31 42.11
N VAL A 542 7.93 -14.02 40.88
CA VAL A 542 8.53 -14.98 39.94
C VAL A 542 10.04 -15.01 40.14
N LYS A 543 10.64 -16.17 40.39
CA LYS A 543 12.08 -16.42 40.45
C LYS A 543 12.46 -17.44 39.38
N GLY A 544 13.29 -17.04 38.41
CA GLY A 544 13.72 -17.92 37.33
C GLY A 544 15.15 -18.40 37.49
N SER A 545 15.42 -19.64 37.09
CA SER A 545 16.78 -20.18 36.95
C SER A 545 17.68 -19.33 36.02
N THR A 546 17.11 -18.76 34.95
CA THR A 546 17.82 -17.92 33.98
C THR A 546 17.06 -16.64 33.60
N LYS A 547 17.75 -15.67 32.98
CA LYS A 547 17.06 -14.51 32.38
C LYS A 547 16.08 -14.92 31.27
N LYS A 548 16.40 -15.99 30.53
CA LYS A 548 15.56 -16.51 29.43
C LYS A 548 14.24 -17.05 29.96
N SER A 549 14.26 -17.81 31.06
CA SER A 549 13.05 -18.36 31.68
C SER A 549 12.13 -17.24 32.20
N LEU A 550 12.69 -16.20 32.82
CA LEU A 550 11.91 -15.00 33.20
C LEU A 550 11.24 -14.31 32.00
N ILE A 551 11.94 -14.18 30.87
CA ILE A 551 11.37 -13.60 29.64
C ILE A 551 10.24 -14.46 29.09
N ARG A 552 10.37 -15.80 29.14
CA ARG A 552 9.31 -16.74 28.77
C ARG A 552 8.08 -16.60 29.66
N VAL A 553 8.27 -16.53 30.97
CA VAL A 553 7.16 -16.30 31.90
C VAL A 553 6.49 -14.94 31.69
N LEU A 554 7.27 -13.89 31.44
CA LEU A 554 6.73 -12.56 31.11
C LEU A 554 5.95 -12.51 29.80
N ARG A 555 6.30 -13.36 28.82
CA ARG A 555 5.50 -13.53 27.61
C ARG A 555 4.12 -14.05 27.95
N CYS A 556 4.06 -15.10 28.75
CA CYS A 556 2.81 -15.70 29.20
C CYS A 556 1.99 -14.71 30.01
N LEU A 557 2.62 -13.98 30.95
CA LEU A 557 1.94 -12.97 31.76
C LEU A 557 1.42 -11.82 30.91
N SER A 558 2.25 -11.24 30.03
CA SER A 558 1.82 -10.18 29.11
C SER A 558 0.62 -10.62 28.27
N ARG A 559 0.67 -11.85 27.76
CA ARG A 559 -0.40 -12.46 26.98
C ARG A 559 -1.67 -12.62 27.81
N ALA A 560 -1.57 -13.07 29.06
CA ALA A 560 -2.71 -13.23 29.96
C ALA A 560 -3.39 -11.88 30.29
N SER A 561 -2.59 -10.84 30.55
CA SER A 561 -3.09 -9.52 30.95
C SER A 561 -3.73 -8.72 29.80
N MET A 562 -3.25 -8.90 28.56
CA MET A 562 -3.65 -8.06 27.42
C MET A 562 -4.27 -8.88 26.28
N CYS A 563 -4.74 -10.10 26.54
CA CYS A 563 -5.30 -10.96 25.49
C CYS A 563 -6.50 -10.29 24.83
N LEU A 564 -6.42 -10.09 23.51
CA LEU A 564 -7.54 -9.56 22.69
C LEU A 564 -8.45 -10.67 22.15
N SER A 565 -8.24 -11.92 22.53
CA SER A 565 -8.97 -13.06 21.96
C SER A 565 -8.89 -13.13 20.42
N CYS A 566 -7.77 -12.68 19.83
CA CYS A 566 -7.57 -12.66 18.37
C CYS A 566 -7.50 -14.04 17.71
N MET A 567 -7.41 -15.11 18.51
CA MET A 567 -7.35 -16.52 18.09
C MET A 567 -6.10 -16.95 17.30
N LEU A 568 -5.09 -16.08 17.14
CA LEU A 568 -3.85 -16.47 16.45
C LEU A 568 -3.15 -17.67 17.11
N CYS A 569 -3.24 -17.81 18.44
CA CYS A 569 -2.65 -18.95 19.13
C CYS A 569 -3.30 -20.29 18.75
N ILE A 570 -4.61 -20.30 18.52
CA ILE A 570 -5.37 -21.49 18.10
C ILE A 570 -4.94 -21.88 16.70
N THR A 571 -4.82 -20.90 15.79
CA THR A 571 -4.35 -21.15 14.43
C THR A 571 -2.86 -21.48 14.36
N THR A 572 -2.04 -21.03 15.29
CA THR A 572 -0.64 -21.44 15.32
C THR A 572 -0.45 -22.89 15.80
N CYS A 573 -1.34 -23.38 16.68
CA CYS A 573 -1.19 -24.72 17.28
C CYS A 573 -1.43 -25.83 16.24
N THR A 574 -0.47 -26.75 16.10
CA THR A 574 -0.56 -27.88 15.16
C THR A 574 -1.15 -29.15 15.74
N VAL A 575 -1.14 -29.25 17.06
CA VAL A 575 -1.66 -30.40 17.81
C VAL A 575 -3.05 -30.14 18.37
N ASN A 576 -3.70 -29.05 17.95
CA ASN A 576 -5.04 -28.64 18.35
C ASN A 576 -5.24 -28.69 19.88
N ALA A 577 -4.23 -28.25 20.63
CA ALA A 577 -4.21 -28.24 22.08
C ALA A 577 -4.77 -26.95 22.69
N ILE A 578 -5.20 -25.98 21.87
CA ILE A 578 -5.64 -24.67 22.33
C ILE A 578 -7.06 -24.42 21.83
N SER A 579 -7.97 -24.07 22.73
CA SER A 579 -9.36 -23.69 22.43
C SER A 579 -9.70 -22.34 23.05
N MET A 580 -10.83 -21.74 22.64
CA MET A 580 -11.38 -20.53 23.25
C MET A 580 -12.57 -20.91 24.13
N THR A 581 -12.60 -20.42 25.37
CA THR A 581 -13.71 -20.54 26.32
C THR A 581 -14.17 -19.15 26.77
N GLN A 582 -15.26 -19.07 27.56
CA GLN A 582 -15.74 -17.80 28.12
C GLN A 582 -14.67 -17.10 28.99
N GLY A 583 -13.80 -17.86 29.66
CA GLY A 583 -12.69 -17.34 30.48
C GLY A 583 -11.42 -16.97 29.70
N GLY A 584 -11.41 -17.14 28.38
CA GLY A 584 -10.27 -16.88 27.51
C GLY A 584 -9.72 -18.14 26.87
N VAL A 585 -8.41 -18.15 26.59
CA VAL A 585 -7.77 -19.32 25.95
C VAL A 585 -7.66 -20.45 26.96
N SER A 586 -8.05 -21.67 26.59
CA SER A 586 -7.88 -22.92 27.36
C SER A 586 -6.86 -23.84 26.69
N ILE A 587 -6.06 -24.56 27.49
CA ILE A 587 -4.98 -25.43 27.01
C ILE A 587 -5.23 -26.87 27.46
N ASN A 588 -5.31 -27.78 26.49
CA ASN A 588 -5.38 -29.22 26.72
C ASN A 588 -3.96 -29.76 26.88
N GLU A 589 -3.58 -30.04 28.12
CA GLU A 589 -2.23 -30.51 28.48
C GLU A 589 -1.88 -31.85 27.85
N LYS A 590 -2.85 -32.77 27.73
CA LYS A 590 -2.63 -34.10 27.13
C LYS A 590 -2.24 -34.02 25.65
N ARG A 591 -2.65 -32.95 24.96
CA ARG A 591 -2.29 -32.71 23.55
C ARG A 591 -1.12 -31.75 23.39
N CYS A 592 -0.84 -30.91 24.39
CA CYS A 592 0.14 -29.85 24.25
C CYS A 592 1.57 -30.40 24.30
N VAL A 593 2.31 -30.23 23.21
CA VAL A 593 3.73 -30.62 23.12
C VAL A 593 4.70 -29.55 23.63
N ARG A 594 4.17 -28.48 24.25
CA ARG A 594 4.93 -27.42 24.93
C ARG A 594 6.01 -26.69 24.13
N CYS A 595 5.86 -26.66 22.81
CA CYS A 595 6.79 -25.95 21.92
C CYS A 595 6.78 -24.43 22.09
N GLY A 596 5.79 -23.86 22.78
CA GLY A 596 5.68 -22.42 23.01
C GLY A 596 5.36 -21.54 21.80
N GLU A 597 5.21 -22.09 20.59
CA GLU A 597 5.04 -21.32 19.35
C GLU A 597 3.86 -20.33 19.40
N CYS A 598 2.78 -20.68 20.10
CA CYS A 598 1.65 -19.80 20.35
C CYS A 598 1.99 -18.55 21.17
N ASN A 599 3.05 -18.59 21.99
CA ASN A 599 3.56 -17.44 22.75
C ASN A 599 4.54 -16.62 21.91
N TYR A 600 5.40 -17.27 21.13
CA TYR A 600 6.35 -16.58 20.24
C TYR A 600 5.65 -15.79 19.13
N THR A 601 4.56 -16.34 18.58
CA THR A 601 3.76 -15.67 17.54
C THR A 601 2.75 -14.66 18.08
N CYS A 602 2.54 -14.60 19.40
CA CYS A 602 1.51 -13.77 20.01
C CYS A 602 1.72 -12.27 19.68
N PRO A 603 0.74 -11.57 19.09
CA PRO A 603 0.88 -10.17 18.73
C PRO A 603 1.15 -9.26 19.94
N ILE A 604 0.63 -9.63 21.12
CA ILE A 604 0.90 -8.91 22.37
C ILE A 604 2.40 -8.83 22.62
N TRP A 605 3.12 -9.95 22.56
CA TRP A 605 4.56 -9.91 22.77
C TRP A 605 5.32 -9.25 21.61
N VAL A 606 4.93 -9.58 20.36
CA VAL A 606 5.64 -9.13 19.15
C VAL A 606 5.50 -7.63 18.91
N TYR A 607 4.34 -7.07 19.24
CA TYR A 607 3.99 -5.70 18.91
C TYR A 607 3.89 -4.81 20.15
N SER A 608 3.40 -5.26 21.30
CA SER A 608 3.24 -4.36 22.46
C SER A 608 4.57 -3.70 22.84
N VAL A 609 4.59 -2.36 22.78
CA VAL A 609 5.77 -1.58 23.20
C VAL A 609 6.06 -1.81 24.68
N ARG A 610 5.01 -2.04 25.49
CA ARG A 610 5.14 -2.36 26.92
C ARG A 610 5.91 -3.67 27.13
N SER A 611 5.53 -4.74 26.43
CA SER A 611 6.21 -6.04 26.52
C SER A 611 7.67 -5.97 26.08
N LYS A 612 7.98 -5.27 24.98
CA LYS A 612 9.37 -5.07 24.53
C LYS A 612 10.21 -4.25 25.51
N TYR A 613 9.63 -3.22 26.12
CA TYR A 613 10.31 -2.42 27.13
C TYR A 613 10.66 -3.24 28.37
N LEU A 614 9.73 -4.05 28.87
CA LEU A 614 9.95 -4.97 29.99
C LEU A 614 11.05 -5.99 29.67
N ALA A 615 10.99 -6.62 28.49
CA ALA A 615 12.02 -7.57 28.05
C ALA A 615 13.41 -6.93 28.01
N LYS A 616 13.53 -5.71 27.47
CA LYS A 616 14.80 -4.98 27.39
C LYS A 616 15.38 -4.70 28.78
N ARG A 617 14.57 -4.25 29.75
CA ARG A 617 15.05 -3.98 31.12
C ARG A 617 15.55 -5.21 31.88
N LEU A 618 15.19 -6.41 31.45
CA LEU A 618 15.66 -7.66 32.05
C LEU A 618 16.91 -8.21 31.38
N LEU A 619 17.06 -7.93 30.08
CA LEU A 619 18.24 -8.29 29.30
C LEU A 619 19.43 -7.39 29.66
N ASP A 620 19.20 -6.06 29.72
CA ASP A 620 20.13 -5.06 30.26
C ASP A 620 20.37 -5.31 31.77
#